data_AF-A0A5B9Q748-F1
#
_entry.id   AF-A0A5B9Q748-F1
#
_cell.length_a   1.000
_cell.length_b   1.000
_cell.length_c   1.000
_cell.angle_alpha   90.00
_cell.angle_beta   90.00
_cell.angle_gamma   90.00
#
_symmetry.space_group_name_H-M   'P 1'
#
loop_
_entity.id
_entity.type
_entity.pdbx_description
1 polymer ?
#
loop_
_entity_poly.entity_id
_entity_poly.type
_entity_poly.pdbx_seq_one_letter_code
_entity_poly.pdbx_strand_id
1 'polypeptide(L)'
;MQYDPRHLAATRTTPQVSATWQSIRMFSVALCLVCLNLSNTFADWKDDIGYTQLWSMVGSSLPNGNGVPISIVEAGSGTPSKYFPDTTNDDFQADDDPLTSSVNFIDGSGMQSNGISNHATNSVSRPFIGNTSSVAPGANEVTVYEANHYLSSILRATGGAAPVSQPYRVQNFSWIGSYENDSHDTSALRRFDFVIERDNITAMVGLNNGITSMPRLFAQSYNSIAVGRSDGQHSTGLTDFSNYGPGRSKPDIVAPRGTTSASTATMSSVATFLHSAVAGTDAAKSETMKAILMAGAIKDSPHFTSTWTHTPTQPLDDIFGAGEVNAYNSYLITQGGRFTGDAEVPTPVASHGWDYQTITGGSGNELEYLFSVPVGSTATELSILLDWNIDIPSGFNSQTLANFSLDLKDSSGQSIQTSNSAVDNVEHLYLTNLGPGEYTLSVASNMTHDFGLAWRTSTLFDFASADFDDDGDVDGRDFLTWQRGYGKLLGAAHSEGDADGDGDVDADDIMVFHAQYGSPPELASALIFAVPEPSTLVLVTGGLFAFLLRRRR
;
A
#
# COMPACT_ATOMS: atom_id res chain seq x y z
N MET A 1 -81.68 1.12 -18.75
CA MET A 1 -82.53 2.08 -18.00
C MET A 1 -81.60 3.22 -17.59
N GLN A 2 -81.51 4.28 -18.42
CA GLN A 2 -82.16 5.61 -18.24
C GLN A 2 -81.56 6.37 -17.04
N TYR A 3 -81.09 7.61 -17.10
CA TYR A 3 -81.39 8.75 -17.99
C TYR A 3 -80.31 9.85 -17.76
N ASP A 4 -79.79 10.49 -18.81
CA ASP A 4 -79.12 11.82 -18.80
C ASP A 4 -80.20 12.91 -18.90
N PRO A 5 -80.06 14.16 -18.39
CA PRO A 5 -79.76 15.27 -19.33
C PRO A 5 -79.13 16.59 -18.76
N ARG A 6 -78.48 17.33 -19.69
CA ARG A 6 -78.37 18.82 -19.93
C ARG A 6 -77.09 19.53 -19.46
N HIS A 7 -76.18 20.02 -20.34
CA HIS A 7 -76.20 21.09 -21.37
C HIS A 7 -76.11 22.55 -20.87
N LEU A 8 -75.00 23.23 -21.27
CA LEU A 8 -74.83 24.60 -21.85
C LEU A 8 -75.32 25.82 -21.03
N ALA A 9 -74.76 27.03 -21.01
CA ALA A 9 -73.74 27.83 -21.72
C ALA A 9 -73.35 28.96 -20.70
N ALA A 10 -72.49 29.96 -20.89
CA ALA A 10 -72.14 30.75 -22.05
C ALA A 10 -70.92 31.64 -21.76
N THR A 11 -70.20 31.93 -22.84
CA THR A 11 -69.13 32.91 -23.03
C THR A 11 -69.60 34.36 -23.00
N ARG A 12 -68.74 35.30 -22.57
CA ARG A 12 -68.65 36.65 -23.17
C ARG A 12 -67.33 37.36 -22.87
N THR A 13 -66.88 38.10 -23.88
CA THR A 13 -65.54 38.62 -24.15
C THR A 13 -65.40 40.13 -23.90
N THR A 14 -64.17 40.55 -23.51
CA THR A 14 -63.43 41.82 -23.80
C THR A 14 -63.90 43.16 -23.19
N PRO A 15 -63.05 44.23 -23.10
CA PRO A 15 -61.57 44.35 -22.94
C PRO A 15 -61.14 45.48 -21.96
N GLN A 16 -59.87 45.58 -21.56
CA GLN A 16 -59.12 46.87 -21.51
C GLN A 16 -57.62 46.71 -21.23
N VAL A 17 -56.87 47.68 -21.75
CA VAL A 17 -55.40 47.75 -21.93
C VAL A 17 -54.75 48.55 -20.79
N SER A 18 -53.59 48.11 -20.30
CA SER A 18 -52.44 48.98 -20.01
C SER A 18 -51.20 48.17 -19.60
N ALA A 19 -50.08 48.42 -20.28
CA ALA A 19 -48.76 47.91 -19.95
C ALA A 19 -48.19 48.56 -18.68
N THR A 20 -47.35 47.86 -17.91
CA THR A 20 -45.91 48.14 -17.71
C THR A 20 -45.35 47.44 -16.46
N TRP A 21 -44.04 47.17 -16.53
CA TRP A 21 -43.06 46.84 -15.49
C TRP A 21 -42.65 45.37 -15.28
N GLN A 22 -41.34 45.21 -15.48
CA GLN A 22 -40.52 44.02 -15.36
C GLN A 22 -40.65 43.36 -13.99
N SER A 23 -40.66 42.03 -13.98
CA SER A 23 -40.31 41.25 -12.80
C SER A 23 -39.44 40.08 -13.26
N ILE A 24 -38.15 40.19 -12.92
CA ILE A 24 -37.15 39.15 -12.99
C ILE A 24 -37.72 37.94 -12.22
N ARG A 25 -37.94 36.82 -12.90
CA ARG A 25 -38.22 35.55 -12.25
C ARG A 25 -36.89 34.97 -11.80
N MET A 26 -36.55 35.15 -10.51
CA MET A 26 -35.57 34.31 -9.84
C MET A 26 -36.05 32.86 -9.94
N PHE A 27 -35.37 32.06 -10.75
CA PHE A 27 -35.37 30.62 -10.59
C PHE A 27 -34.47 30.32 -9.38
N SER A 28 -35.09 29.95 -8.26
CA SER A 28 -34.37 29.38 -7.13
C SER A 28 -33.82 28.02 -7.57
N VAL A 29 -32.55 27.97 -7.93
CA VAL A 29 -31.78 26.72 -7.99
C VAL A 29 -31.75 26.20 -6.56
N ALA A 30 -32.37 25.05 -6.32
CA ALA A 30 -32.22 24.34 -5.07
C ALA A 30 -30.77 23.86 -4.99
N LEU A 31 -29.96 24.59 -4.23
CA LEU A 31 -28.61 24.22 -3.86
C LEU A 31 -28.72 22.95 -3.00
N CYS A 32 -28.52 21.78 -3.60
CA CYS A 32 -28.21 20.56 -2.86
C CYS A 32 -26.84 20.79 -2.24
N LEU A 33 -26.81 21.38 -1.03
CA LEU A 33 -25.66 21.26 -0.15
C LEU A 33 -25.47 19.76 0.11
N VAL A 34 -24.50 19.16 -0.56
CA VAL A 34 -23.80 18.02 0.02
C VAL A 34 -23.19 18.56 1.30
N CYS A 35 -23.80 18.25 2.44
CA CYS A 35 -23.18 18.47 3.73
C CYS A 35 -21.98 17.52 3.79
N LEU A 36 -20.82 17.98 3.31
CA LEU A 36 -19.54 17.45 3.75
C LEU A 36 -19.51 17.69 5.26
N ASN A 37 -19.79 16.64 6.01
CA ASN A 37 -19.47 16.62 7.42
C ASN A 37 -17.95 16.71 7.50
N LEU A 38 -17.41 17.92 7.59
CA LEU A 38 -16.07 18.15 8.08
C LEU A 38 -16.10 17.87 9.59
N SER A 39 -16.25 16.60 9.94
CA SER A 39 -15.74 16.10 11.21
C SER A 39 -14.23 16.32 11.13
N ASN A 40 -13.70 17.17 12.00
CA ASN A 40 -12.29 17.08 12.36
C ASN A 40 -12.10 15.72 13.06
N THR A 41 -12.00 14.65 12.28
CA THR A 41 -11.48 13.38 12.73
C THR A 41 -10.00 13.63 13.02
N PHE A 42 -9.54 13.21 14.20
CA PHE A 42 -8.12 12.88 14.29
C PHE A 42 -7.87 11.87 13.17
N ALA A 43 -6.87 12.12 12.33
CA ALA A 43 -6.49 11.16 11.29
C ALA A 43 -6.35 9.79 11.97
N ASP A 44 -7.22 8.86 11.61
CA ASP A 44 -7.11 7.49 12.08
C ASP A 44 -5.95 6.86 11.31
N TRP A 45 -5.30 5.84 11.87
CA TRP A 45 -4.22 5.16 11.16
C TRP A 45 -4.64 4.58 9.80
N LYS A 46 -5.95 4.39 9.60
CA LYS A 46 -6.55 4.00 8.32
C LYS A 46 -6.39 5.10 7.26
N ASP A 47 -6.40 6.37 7.67
CA ASP A 47 -6.09 7.52 6.82
C ASP A 47 -4.60 7.48 6.44
N ASP A 48 -3.71 7.25 7.41
CA ASP A 48 -2.25 7.22 7.20
C ASP A 48 -1.83 6.16 6.17
N ILE A 49 -2.52 5.02 6.14
CA ILE A 49 -2.27 3.94 5.17
C ILE A 49 -3.14 4.04 3.90
N GLY A 50 -3.87 5.15 3.67
CA GLY A 50 -4.72 5.36 2.51
C GLY A 50 -6.01 4.52 2.45
N TYR A 51 -6.32 3.73 3.49
CA TYR A 51 -7.49 2.85 3.49
C TYR A 51 -8.81 3.64 3.49
N THR A 52 -8.86 4.81 4.13
CA THR A 52 -10.07 5.64 4.13
C THR A 52 -10.36 6.24 2.74
N GLN A 53 -9.33 6.69 2.01
CA GLN A 53 -9.48 7.10 0.61
C GLN A 53 -10.02 5.94 -0.21
N LEU A 54 -9.41 4.75 -0.09
CA LEU A 54 -9.86 3.55 -0.79
C LEU A 54 -11.32 3.21 -0.50
N TRP A 55 -11.72 3.27 0.77
CA TRP A 55 -13.10 3.03 1.18
C TRP A 55 -14.05 4.09 0.62
N SER A 56 -13.64 5.35 0.51
CA SER A 56 -14.49 6.40 -0.07
C SER A 56 -14.82 6.16 -1.54
N MET A 57 -13.89 5.56 -2.29
CA MET A 57 -14.04 5.27 -3.71
C MET A 57 -14.81 3.96 -3.97
N VAL A 58 -14.52 2.91 -3.19
CA VAL A 58 -15.00 1.53 -3.47
C VAL A 58 -16.20 1.13 -2.58
N GLY A 59 -16.28 1.71 -1.37
CA GLY A 59 -17.31 1.40 -0.39
C GLY A 59 -17.34 -0.07 0.04
N SER A 60 -18.54 -0.58 0.32
CA SER A 60 -18.75 -1.94 0.85
C SER A 60 -18.40 -3.08 -0.12
N SER A 61 -18.01 -2.76 -1.36
CA SER A 61 -17.51 -3.77 -2.31
C SER A 61 -16.04 -4.11 -2.09
N LEU A 62 -15.34 -3.32 -1.26
CA LEU A 62 -13.94 -3.53 -0.95
C LEU A 62 -13.74 -4.88 -0.24
N PRO A 63 -12.72 -5.67 -0.60
CA PRO A 63 -12.38 -6.89 0.11
C PRO A 63 -12.10 -6.62 1.59
N ASN A 64 -12.30 -7.63 2.43
CA ASN A 64 -12.22 -7.47 3.89
C ASN A 64 -11.51 -8.64 4.59
N GLY A 65 -10.77 -9.48 3.85
CA GLY A 65 -10.06 -10.64 4.40
C GLY A 65 -10.89 -11.92 4.54
N ASN A 66 -12.19 -11.90 4.22
CA ASN A 66 -13.05 -13.08 4.32
C ASN A 66 -12.51 -14.26 3.51
N GLY A 67 -12.44 -15.44 4.15
CA GLY A 67 -11.96 -16.68 3.55
C GLY A 67 -10.44 -16.83 3.45
N VAL A 68 -9.66 -15.85 3.93
CA VAL A 68 -8.19 -15.96 3.97
C VAL A 68 -7.78 -16.73 5.23
N PRO A 69 -7.10 -17.89 5.12
CA PRO A 69 -6.67 -18.65 6.28
C PRO A 69 -5.50 -17.96 6.96
N ILE A 70 -5.61 -17.69 8.25
CA ILE A 70 -4.60 -16.94 9.00
C ILE A 70 -4.22 -17.60 10.33
N SER A 71 -3.01 -17.29 10.79
CA SER A 71 -2.60 -17.64 12.15
C SER A 71 -1.81 -16.54 12.84
N ILE A 72 -1.83 -16.60 14.17
CA ILE A 72 -1.03 -15.77 15.05
C ILE A 72 -0.13 -16.70 15.86
N VAL A 73 1.16 -16.40 15.91
CA VAL A 73 2.11 -17.08 16.80
C VAL A 73 2.54 -16.08 17.86
N GLU A 74 2.11 -16.29 19.09
CA GLU A 74 2.33 -15.37 20.21
C GLU A 74 3.36 -15.91 21.20
N ALA A 75 4.28 -15.03 21.61
CA ALA A 75 5.13 -15.30 22.75
C ALA A 75 4.30 -15.27 24.03
N GLY A 76 4.35 -16.36 24.79
CA GLY A 76 3.62 -16.43 26.03
C GLY A 76 4.31 -15.69 27.18
N SER A 77 3.51 -15.14 28.09
CA SER A 77 3.98 -14.34 29.23
C SER A 77 3.53 -14.92 30.57
N GLY A 78 4.38 -14.81 31.60
CA GLY A 78 4.09 -15.27 32.96
C GLY A 78 4.19 -16.79 33.18
N THR A 79 3.80 -17.23 34.38
CA THR A 79 3.82 -18.64 34.80
C THR A 79 2.48 -19.02 35.45
N PRO A 80 1.69 -19.94 34.87
CA PRO A 80 1.87 -20.55 33.55
C PRO A 80 1.85 -19.49 32.44
N SER A 81 2.51 -19.80 31.33
CA SER A 81 2.58 -18.93 30.16
C SER A 81 1.16 -18.59 29.65
N LYS A 82 0.95 -17.36 29.19
CA LYS A 82 -0.32 -16.83 28.67
C LYS A 82 -0.07 -16.18 27.32
N TYR A 83 -0.75 -16.66 26.28
CA TYR A 83 -0.54 -16.23 24.90
C TYR A 83 -1.85 -16.06 24.13
N PHE A 84 -2.98 -16.51 24.66
CA PHE A 84 -4.25 -16.51 23.95
C PHE A 84 -4.95 -15.14 24.06
N PRO A 85 -5.63 -14.63 23.03
CA PRO A 85 -6.38 -13.39 23.13
C PRO A 85 -7.62 -13.52 24.02
N ASP A 86 -8.09 -12.39 24.56
CA ASP A 86 -9.40 -12.29 25.21
C ASP A 86 -10.50 -12.34 24.14
N THR A 87 -11.12 -13.50 23.98
CA THR A 87 -12.17 -13.72 22.99
C THR A 87 -13.49 -13.03 23.34
N THR A 88 -13.58 -12.36 24.50
CA THR A 88 -14.77 -11.60 24.93
C THR A 88 -14.67 -10.12 24.59
N ASN A 89 -13.58 -9.68 23.98
CA ASN A 89 -13.44 -8.31 23.52
C ASN A 89 -14.51 -7.98 22.46
N ASP A 90 -15.15 -6.81 22.60
CA ASP A 90 -16.21 -6.32 21.71
C ASP A 90 -15.76 -6.28 20.23
N ASP A 91 -14.47 -5.95 19.99
CA ASP A 91 -13.86 -5.88 18.65
C ASP A 91 -13.74 -7.25 17.94
N PHE A 92 -14.14 -8.35 18.62
CA PHE A 92 -14.20 -9.71 18.08
C PHE A 92 -15.62 -10.30 18.09
N GLN A 93 -16.62 -9.54 18.54
CA GLN A 93 -18.01 -10.01 18.62
C GLN A 93 -18.81 -9.67 17.37
N ALA A 94 -19.87 -10.44 17.11
CA ALA A 94 -20.71 -10.31 15.94
C ALA A 94 -21.48 -8.97 15.84
N ASP A 95 -21.77 -8.34 16.98
CA ASP A 95 -22.53 -7.09 17.07
C ASP A 95 -21.76 -5.87 16.56
N ASP A 96 -20.43 -5.92 16.60
CA ASP A 96 -19.55 -4.90 16.04
C ASP A 96 -18.96 -5.29 14.67
N ASP A 97 -19.26 -6.50 14.17
CA ASP A 97 -18.73 -7.02 12.90
C ASP A 97 -19.58 -6.60 11.69
N PRO A 98 -18.99 -6.00 10.62
CA PRO A 98 -19.68 -5.78 9.35
C PRO A 98 -20.28 -7.06 8.71
N LEU A 99 -19.81 -8.26 9.06
CA LEU A 99 -20.33 -9.55 8.57
C LEU A 99 -21.22 -10.28 9.59
N THR A 100 -21.57 -9.66 10.72
CA THR A 100 -22.43 -10.22 11.77
C THR A 100 -21.94 -11.56 12.35
N SER A 101 -20.63 -11.81 12.36
CA SER A 101 -19.98 -13.04 12.77
C SER A 101 -18.84 -12.78 13.75
N SER A 102 -18.88 -13.42 14.92
CA SER A 102 -17.76 -13.32 15.86
C SER A 102 -16.50 -14.01 15.32
N VAL A 103 -15.33 -13.55 15.76
CA VAL A 103 -14.06 -14.20 15.46
C VAL A 103 -13.95 -15.53 16.22
N ASN A 104 -13.72 -16.61 15.47
CA ASN A 104 -13.47 -17.95 15.97
C ASN A 104 -11.96 -18.17 16.17
N PHE A 105 -11.52 -18.13 17.43
CA PHE A 105 -10.13 -18.43 17.80
C PHE A 105 -9.93 -19.93 18.09
N ILE A 106 -8.98 -20.54 17.39
CA ILE A 106 -8.60 -21.95 17.51
C ILE A 106 -7.23 -22.04 18.18
N ASP A 107 -7.10 -22.85 19.23
CA ASP A 107 -5.82 -23.11 19.89
C ASP A 107 -5.01 -24.16 19.10
N GLY A 108 -3.95 -23.70 18.43
CA GLY A 108 -3.02 -24.54 17.67
C GLY A 108 -1.95 -25.25 18.51
N SER A 109 -1.81 -24.89 19.79
CA SER A 109 -0.87 -25.49 20.74
C SER A 109 -1.53 -26.47 21.72
N GLY A 110 -2.83 -26.74 21.58
CA GLY A 110 -3.57 -27.72 22.36
C GLY A 110 -3.68 -27.36 23.85
N MET A 111 -3.80 -26.07 24.17
CA MET A 111 -3.93 -25.52 25.53
C MET A 111 -2.72 -25.75 26.45
N GLN A 112 -1.54 -26.05 25.89
CA GLN A 112 -0.28 -26.02 26.65
C GLN A 112 0.02 -24.56 27.04
N SER A 113 -0.34 -24.18 28.27
CA SER A 113 -0.23 -22.81 28.80
C SER A 113 -1.31 -21.84 28.28
N ASN A 114 -2.58 -22.22 28.43
CA ASN A 114 -3.70 -21.35 28.09
C ASN A 114 -3.91 -20.26 29.18
N GLY A 115 -3.95 -19.00 28.75
CA GLY A 115 -4.38 -17.87 29.54
C GLY A 115 -4.43 -16.61 28.70
N ILE A 116 -5.31 -15.69 29.10
CA ILE A 116 -5.53 -14.43 28.38
C ILE A 116 -4.28 -13.55 28.47
N SER A 117 -3.78 -13.15 27.30
CA SER A 117 -2.68 -12.22 27.11
C SER A 117 -3.20 -10.88 26.63
N ASN A 118 -2.88 -9.82 27.39
CA ASN A 118 -3.21 -8.46 27.00
C ASN A 118 -2.48 -8.05 25.70
N HIS A 119 -1.24 -8.53 25.51
CA HIS A 119 -0.45 -8.33 24.30
C HIS A 119 -1.15 -8.96 23.09
N ALA A 120 -1.48 -10.26 23.19
CA ALA A 120 -2.18 -10.99 22.13
C ALA A 120 -3.51 -10.33 21.75
N THR A 121 -4.23 -9.79 22.74
CA THR A 121 -5.52 -9.12 22.54
C THR A 121 -5.32 -7.76 21.85
N ASN A 122 -4.59 -6.84 22.49
CA ASN A 122 -4.61 -5.41 22.12
C ASN A 122 -3.53 -4.99 21.15
N SER A 123 -2.38 -5.67 21.16
CA SER A 123 -1.24 -5.31 20.30
C SER A 123 -1.18 -6.17 19.05
N VAL A 124 -1.91 -7.29 19.00
CA VAL A 124 -1.82 -8.24 17.89
C VAL A 124 -3.17 -8.53 17.26
N SER A 125 -4.12 -9.13 17.99
CA SER A 125 -5.38 -9.57 17.40
C SER A 125 -6.26 -8.39 16.96
N ARG A 126 -6.38 -7.33 17.77
CA ARG A 126 -7.16 -6.15 17.40
C ARG A 126 -6.63 -5.44 16.14
N PRO A 127 -5.34 -5.06 16.03
CA PRO A 127 -4.84 -4.43 14.81
C PRO A 127 -4.77 -5.35 13.58
N PHE A 128 -4.84 -6.68 13.77
CA PHE A 128 -4.83 -7.65 12.69
C PHE A 128 -6.24 -7.92 12.14
N ILE A 129 -7.18 -8.31 13.01
CA ILE A 129 -8.50 -8.84 12.65
C ILE A 129 -9.68 -8.22 13.42
N GLY A 130 -9.42 -7.21 14.24
CA GLY A 130 -10.51 -6.52 14.96
C GLY A 130 -11.50 -5.88 13.98
N ASN A 131 -12.78 -5.97 14.29
CA ASN A 131 -13.87 -5.47 13.45
C ASN A 131 -13.71 -3.99 13.10
N THR A 132 -13.30 -3.19 14.09
CA THR A 132 -13.11 -1.74 13.96
C THR A 132 -11.64 -1.36 13.86
N SER A 133 -10.76 -2.12 14.51
CA SER A 133 -9.33 -1.80 14.66
C SER A 133 -8.44 -2.34 13.55
N SER A 134 -9.00 -2.99 12.52
CA SER A 134 -8.25 -3.58 11.40
C SER A 134 -8.84 -3.22 10.03
N VAL A 135 -8.18 -3.65 8.95
CA VAL A 135 -8.67 -3.57 7.56
C VAL A 135 -9.07 -4.95 6.99
N ALA A 136 -8.95 -6.00 7.79
CA ALA A 136 -9.33 -7.36 7.43
C ALA A 136 -10.35 -7.97 8.43
N PRO A 137 -11.45 -7.27 8.76
CA PRO A 137 -12.40 -7.74 9.77
C PRO A 137 -13.12 -9.03 9.37
N GLY A 138 -13.17 -9.35 8.07
CA GLY A 138 -13.78 -10.59 7.57
C GLY A 138 -12.94 -11.84 7.80
N ALA A 139 -11.65 -11.70 8.18
CA ALA A 139 -10.80 -12.83 8.52
C ALA A 139 -11.12 -13.33 9.95
N ASN A 140 -12.22 -14.06 10.08
CA ASN A 140 -12.83 -14.41 11.36
C ASN A 140 -12.53 -15.85 11.84
N GLU A 141 -11.68 -16.62 11.16
CA GLU A 141 -11.17 -17.91 11.66
C GLU A 141 -9.66 -17.81 11.87
N VAL A 142 -9.21 -17.87 13.13
CA VAL A 142 -7.83 -17.57 13.50
C VAL A 142 -7.25 -18.70 14.33
N THR A 143 -6.17 -19.33 13.86
CA THR A 143 -5.41 -20.25 14.72
C THR A 143 -4.32 -19.51 15.49
N VAL A 144 -4.26 -19.71 16.81
CA VAL A 144 -3.25 -19.10 17.67
C VAL A 144 -2.30 -20.18 18.20
N TYR A 145 -1.01 -20.00 17.99
CA TYR A 145 0.06 -20.85 18.52
C TYR A 145 0.86 -20.11 19.59
N GLU A 146 1.27 -20.85 20.61
CA GLU A 146 2.33 -20.41 21.53
C GLU A 146 3.71 -20.56 20.84
N ALA A 147 4.56 -19.53 20.95
CA ALA A 147 5.81 -19.43 20.19
C ALA A 147 6.82 -20.57 20.46
N ASN A 148 6.99 -21.02 21.70
CA ASN A 148 7.91 -22.13 22.01
C ASN A 148 7.39 -23.46 21.46
N HIS A 149 6.07 -23.68 21.52
CA HIS A 149 5.43 -24.83 20.89
C HIS A 149 5.58 -24.76 19.37
N TYR A 150 5.38 -23.58 18.75
CA TYR A 150 5.61 -23.40 17.32
C TYR A 150 7.06 -23.76 16.95
N LEU A 151 8.04 -23.19 17.64
CA LEU A 151 9.46 -23.45 17.40
C LEU A 151 9.84 -24.93 17.58
N SER A 152 9.34 -25.59 18.63
CA SER A 152 9.72 -26.97 18.97
C SER A 152 8.95 -28.05 18.19
N SER A 153 7.67 -27.82 17.89
CA SER A 153 6.75 -28.86 17.43
C SER A 153 6.27 -28.64 15.99
N ILE A 154 6.13 -27.38 15.57
CA ILE A 154 5.74 -27.00 14.20
C ILE A 154 6.98 -26.85 13.34
N LEU A 155 7.85 -25.89 13.68
CA LEU A 155 9.09 -25.62 12.96
C LEU A 155 10.15 -26.71 13.20
N ARG A 156 10.13 -27.31 14.40
CA ARG A 156 11.08 -28.33 14.85
C ARG A 156 12.52 -27.85 14.69
N ALA A 157 12.75 -26.61 15.13
CA ALA A 157 13.95 -25.83 14.87
C ALA A 157 15.26 -26.53 15.27
N THR A 158 15.24 -27.36 16.31
CA THR A 158 16.43 -28.08 16.81
C THR A 158 16.37 -29.60 16.59
N GLY A 159 15.34 -30.09 15.89
CA GLY A 159 15.10 -31.52 15.67
C GLY A 159 15.63 -32.02 14.32
N GLY A 160 15.56 -33.34 14.10
CA GLY A 160 15.88 -33.96 12.82
C GLY A 160 14.70 -34.07 11.85
N ALA A 161 13.47 -33.89 12.32
CA ALA A 161 12.27 -33.98 11.49
C ALA A 161 12.02 -32.69 10.70
N ALA A 162 11.43 -32.80 9.52
CA ALA A 162 11.02 -31.63 8.72
C ALA A 162 9.89 -30.84 9.43
N PRO A 163 9.79 -29.52 9.19
CA PRO A 163 8.69 -28.70 9.69
C PRO A 163 7.33 -29.23 9.24
N VAL A 164 6.32 -29.07 10.11
CA VAL A 164 4.92 -29.39 9.80
C VAL A 164 4.40 -28.44 8.73
N SER A 165 3.55 -28.92 7.80
CA SER A 165 2.90 -28.05 6.80
C SER A 165 1.91 -27.11 7.47
N GLN A 166 1.88 -25.86 7.02
CA GLN A 166 1.04 -24.81 7.57
C GLN A 166 0.02 -24.36 6.52
N PRO A 167 -1.29 -24.50 6.76
CA PRO A 167 -2.34 -24.19 5.79
C PRO A 167 -2.75 -22.70 5.78
N TYR A 168 -1.84 -21.79 6.16
CA TYR A 168 -2.15 -20.37 6.35
C TYR A 168 -1.57 -19.54 5.22
N ARG A 169 -2.34 -18.56 4.76
CA ARG A 169 -1.90 -17.58 3.76
C ARG A 169 -1.11 -16.45 4.41
N VAL A 170 -1.55 -15.99 5.58
CA VAL A 170 -0.86 -14.96 6.36
C VAL A 170 -0.60 -15.47 7.77
N GLN A 171 0.63 -15.28 8.25
CA GLN A 171 1.01 -15.60 9.63
C GLN A 171 1.66 -14.39 10.29
N ASN A 172 1.23 -14.10 11.52
CA ASN A 172 1.77 -13.02 12.34
C ASN A 172 2.70 -13.57 13.43
N PHE A 173 3.90 -12.99 13.54
CA PHE A 173 4.91 -13.31 14.56
C PHE A 173 5.33 -12.02 15.29
N SER A 174 4.43 -11.48 16.12
CA SER A 174 4.67 -10.23 16.87
C SER A 174 5.54 -10.44 18.13
N TRP A 175 6.68 -11.11 17.98
CA TRP A 175 7.64 -11.36 19.04
C TRP A 175 9.06 -11.48 18.49
N ILE A 176 10.04 -11.34 19.37
CA ILE A 176 11.46 -11.56 19.08
C ILE A 176 12.01 -12.66 19.98
N GLY A 177 13.10 -13.30 19.59
CA GLY A 177 13.74 -14.33 20.39
C GLY A 177 15.11 -14.74 19.87
N SER A 178 15.75 -15.62 20.65
CA SER A 178 17.00 -16.31 20.33
C SER A 178 17.05 -17.61 21.15
N TYR A 179 17.69 -18.64 20.59
CA TYR A 179 18.15 -19.82 21.31
C TYR A 179 19.43 -19.58 22.12
N GLU A 180 19.99 -18.36 22.07
CA GLU A 180 21.32 -18.03 22.58
C GLU A 180 22.40 -18.97 22.00
N ASN A 181 22.17 -19.44 20.77
CA ASN A 181 23.00 -20.40 20.08
C ASN A 181 22.89 -20.21 18.57
N ASP A 182 23.97 -19.76 17.95
CA ASP A 182 23.97 -19.42 16.54
C ASP A 182 23.57 -20.60 15.62
N SER A 183 23.93 -21.83 15.99
CA SER A 183 23.54 -23.00 15.19
C SER A 183 22.04 -23.27 15.24
N HIS A 184 21.41 -23.09 16.40
CA HIS A 184 19.97 -23.30 16.54
C HIS A 184 19.16 -22.15 15.92
N ASP A 185 19.61 -20.90 16.10
CA ASP A 185 19.00 -19.74 15.46
C ASP A 185 19.09 -19.85 13.92
N THR A 186 20.25 -20.28 13.37
CA THR A 186 20.40 -20.53 11.93
C THR A 186 19.47 -21.63 11.44
N SER A 187 19.33 -22.71 12.22
CA SER A 187 18.43 -23.80 11.84
C SER A 187 16.97 -23.36 11.85
N ALA A 188 16.55 -22.58 12.85
CA ALA A 188 15.20 -22.02 12.91
C ALA A 188 14.91 -21.13 11.69
N LEU A 189 15.82 -20.21 11.38
CA LEU A 189 15.71 -19.30 10.24
C LEU A 189 15.60 -20.03 8.90
N ARG A 190 16.48 -20.98 8.61
CA ARG A 190 16.41 -21.79 7.37
C ARG A 190 15.12 -22.60 7.27
N ARG A 191 14.68 -23.20 8.38
CA ARG A 191 13.41 -23.94 8.41
C ARG A 191 12.22 -23.02 8.20
N PHE A 192 12.31 -21.77 8.64
CA PHE A 192 11.24 -20.80 8.51
C PHE A 192 11.12 -20.34 7.05
N ASP A 193 12.23 -19.98 6.41
CA ASP A 193 12.25 -19.68 4.96
C ASP A 193 11.77 -20.86 4.13
N PHE A 194 12.19 -22.09 4.47
CA PHE A 194 11.69 -23.31 3.82
C PHE A 194 10.18 -23.48 3.94
N VAL A 195 9.60 -23.20 5.13
CA VAL A 195 8.15 -23.30 5.35
C VAL A 195 7.42 -22.23 4.54
N ILE A 196 7.93 -20.99 4.53
CA ILE A 196 7.37 -19.89 3.75
C ILE A 196 7.29 -20.26 2.27
N GLU A 197 8.40 -20.76 1.71
CA GLU A 197 8.48 -21.16 0.31
C GLU A 197 7.56 -22.37 0.02
N ARG A 198 7.73 -23.47 0.77
CA ARG A 198 6.99 -24.72 0.54
C ARG A 198 5.48 -24.54 0.65
N ASP A 199 5.03 -23.80 1.66
CA ASP A 199 3.60 -23.65 1.97
C ASP A 199 3.02 -22.32 1.43
N ASN A 200 3.85 -21.48 0.78
CA ASN A 200 3.47 -20.22 0.15
C ASN A 200 2.77 -19.26 1.14
N ILE A 201 3.52 -18.84 2.17
CA ILE A 201 3.03 -18.04 3.31
C ILE A 201 3.55 -16.61 3.23
N THR A 202 2.70 -15.61 3.36
CA THR A 202 3.14 -14.25 3.68
C THR A 202 3.32 -14.12 5.20
N ALA A 203 4.57 -14.21 5.67
CA ALA A 203 4.89 -14.19 7.10
C ALA A 203 5.35 -12.80 7.56
N MET A 204 4.61 -12.19 8.48
CA MET A 204 4.94 -10.90 9.09
C MET A 204 5.67 -11.11 10.41
N VAL A 205 6.85 -10.53 10.58
CA VAL A 205 7.70 -10.73 11.76
C VAL A 205 8.02 -9.41 12.44
N GLY A 206 7.91 -9.40 13.77
CA GLY A 206 8.14 -8.20 14.57
C GLY A 206 9.63 -7.95 14.84
N LEU A 207 9.93 -6.68 15.09
CA LEU A 207 11.24 -6.19 15.53
C LEU A 207 11.23 -5.80 17.01
N ASN A 208 12.40 -5.56 17.60
CA ASN A 208 12.44 -5.00 18.96
C ASN A 208 11.93 -3.56 18.94
N ASN A 209 11.31 -3.11 20.04
CA ASN A 209 10.98 -1.70 20.21
C ASN A 209 12.22 -0.91 20.65
N GLY A 210 12.48 0.20 19.99
CA GLY A 210 13.67 1.03 20.17
C GLY A 210 14.80 0.69 19.20
N ILE A 211 15.70 1.66 19.00
CA ILE A 211 16.84 1.57 18.08
C ILE A 211 17.87 0.59 18.64
N THR A 212 17.80 -0.66 18.19
CA THR A 212 18.69 -1.75 18.60
C THR A 212 19.23 -2.54 17.41
N SER A 213 20.18 -3.45 17.67
CA SER A 213 20.60 -4.45 16.68
C SER A 213 19.44 -5.37 16.29
N MET A 214 19.59 -6.02 15.13
CA MET A 214 18.60 -6.96 14.61
C MET A 214 18.41 -8.18 15.54
N PRO A 215 17.16 -8.57 15.86
CA PRO A 215 16.89 -9.80 16.62
C PRO A 215 17.42 -11.05 15.92
N ARG A 216 17.71 -12.13 16.66
CA ARG A 216 18.41 -13.33 16.12
C ARG A 216 17.51 -14.31 15.36
N LEU A 217 16.25 -14.45 15.73
CA LEU A 217 15.30 -15.33 15.03
C LEU A 217 14.68 -14.61 13.81
N PHE A 218 13.37 -14.72 13.63
CA PHE A 218 12.72 -14.51 12.33
C PHE A 218 12.89 -13.12 11.69
N ALA A 219 13.25 -12.08 12.46
CA ALA A 219 13.55 -10.76 11.92
C ALA A 219 14.64 -10.73 10.83
N GLN A 220 15.55 -11.72 10.79
CA GLN A 220 16.60 -11.80 9.76
C GLN A 220 16.23 -12.69 8.57
N SER A 221 15.04 -13.28 8.52
CA SER A 221 14.64 -14.17 7.42
C SER A 221 14.64 -13.45 6.07
N TYR A 222 14.97 -14.19 5.01
CA TYR A 222 14.88 -13.71 3.63
C TYR A 222 13.42 -13.61 3.18
N ASN A 223 12.64 -14.66 3.44
CA ASN A 223 11.33 -14.85 2.83
C ASN A 223 10.20 -14.20 3.63
N SER A 224 10.46 -13.84 4.89
CA SER A 224 9.50 -13.09 5.72
C SER A 224 9.58 -11.58 5.47
N ILE A 225 8.60 -10.87 6.02
CA ILE A 225 8.50 -9.41 6.00
C ILE A 225 8.67 -8.93 7.44
N ALA A 226 9.83 -8.36 7.74
CA ALA A 226 10.13 -7.71 9.01
C ALA A 226 9.54 -6.31 9.04
N VAL A 227 8.67 -6.08 10.03
CA VAL A 227 7.85 -4.87 10.10
C VAL A 227 8.32 -3.95 11.22
N GLY A 228 8.76 -2.75 10.83
CA GLY A 228 9.13 -1.68 11.74
C GLY A 228 8.00 -0.67 11.95
N ARG A 229 8.33 0.42 12.66
CA ARG A 229 7.44 1.54 12.95
C ARG A 229 7.84 2.76 12.13
N SER A 230 6.87 3.51 11.66
CA SER A 230 7.17 4.69 10.83
C SER A 230 7.93 5.80 11.57
N ASP A 231 7.89 5.81 12.91
CA ASP A 231 8.67 6.74 13.74
C ASP A 231 10.14 6.29 13.97
N GLY A 232 10.58 5.21 13.31
CA GLY A 232 11.96 4.71 13.38
C GLY A 232 12.33 4.06 14.71
N GLN A 233 11.39 3.89 15.67
CA GLN A 233 11.69 3.35 17.00
C GLN A 233 11.66 1.81 17.03
N HIS A 234 12.50 1.18 16.20
CA HIS A 234 12.63 -0.27 16.09
C HIS A 234 14.07 -0.71 15.80
N SER A 235 14.33 -2.02 15.85
CA SER A 235 15.61 -2.57 15.39
C SER A 235 15.86 -2.26 13.92
N THR A 236 16.98 -1.65 13.59
CA THR A 236 17.26 -1.09 12.26
C THR A 236 18.68 -1.43 11.82
N GLY A 237 18.93 -1.40 10.52
CA GLY A 237 20.24 -1.61 9.91
C GLY A 237 20.41 -3.01 9.33
N LEU A 238 21.68 -3.40 9.15
CA LEU A 238 22.01 -4.61 8.42
C LEU A 238 21.86 -5.87 9.28
N THR A 239 21.35 -6.93 8.66
CA THR A 239 21.44 -8.30 9.18
C THR A 239 22.91 -8.66 9.44
N ASP A 240 23.17 -9.36 10.55
CA ASP A 240 24.52 -9.55 11.08
C ASP A 240 24.92 -11.03 11.23
N PHE A 241 24.04 -11.94 10.81
CA PHE A 241 24.21 -13.36 11.08
C PHE A 241 25.04 -14.06 10.00
N SER A 242 26.34 -14.22 10.28
CA SER A 242 27.34 -14.70 9.34
C SER A 242 27.01 -16.04 8.66
N ASN A 243 26.41 -16.98 9.39
CA ASN A 243 26.06 -18.32 8.87
C ASN A 243 24.73 -18.37 8.08
N TYR A 244 24.06 -17.21 7.95
CA TYR A 244 22.75 -17.09 7.33
C TYR A 244 22.66 -15.91 6.35
N GLY A 245 23.78 -15.30 5.96
CA GLY A 245 23.78 -14.20 4.99
C GLY A 245 23.55 -12.83 5.65
N PRO A 246 24.63 -12.18 6.11
CA PRO A 246 24.57 -10.82 6.66
C PRO A 246 24.58 -9.76 5.54
N GLY A 247 24.32 -8.51 5.91
CA GLY A 247 24.50 -7.35 5.03
C GLY A 247 23.23 -6.82 4.37
N ARG A 248 22.08 -7.47 4.60
CA ARG A 248 20.76 -7.05 4.10
C ARG A 248 20.13 -6.00 4.99
N SER A 249 19.53 -4.96 4.43
CA SER A 249 18.81 -3.94 5.19
C SER A 249 17.50 -4.49 5.74
N LYS A 250 17.17 -4.14 6.99
CA LYS A 250 15.89 -4.40 7.65
C LYS A 250 15.50 -3.18 8.50
N PRO A 251 14.20 -2.84 8.68
CA PRO A 251 13.00 -3.59 8.29
C PRO A 251 12.81 -3.71 6.76
N ASP A 252 11.91 -4.60 6.33
CA ASP A 252 11.46 -4.61 4.94
C ASP A 252 10.45 -3.48 4.68
N ILE A 253 9.60 -3.17 5.66
CA ILE A 253 8.56 -2.14 5.57
C ILE A 253 8.21 -1.60 6.96
N VAL A 254 7.64 -0.39 7.05
CA VAL A 254 7.17 0.19 8.31
C VAL A 254 5.68 0.48 8.31
N ALA A 255 5.07 0.56 9.50
CA ALA A 255 3.66 0.93 9.65
C ALA A 255 3.46 2.01 10.74
N PRO A 256 2.42 2.85 10.64
CA PRO A 256 2.19 4.00 11.51
C PRO A 256 1.59 3.57 12.86
N ARG A 257 2.43 2.97 13.71
CA ARG A 257 2.02 2.35 14.97
C ARG A 257 3.00 2.64 16.10
N GLY A 258 2.45 2.77 17.30
CA GLY A 258 3.20 3.02 18.52
C GLY A 258 3.95 1.81 19.10
N THR A 259 3.93 0.63 18.47
CA THR A 259 4.72 -0.56 18.82
C THR A 259 5.01 -1.41 17.58
N THR A 260 6.12 -2.16 17.58
CA THR A 260 6.44 -3.11 16.51
C THR A 260 5.43 -4.26 16.41
N SER A 261 4.87 -4.73 17.53
CA SER A 261 3.80 -5.73 17.54
C SER A 261 2.55 -5.23 16.80
N ALA A 262 2.08 -4.03 17.11
CA ALA A 262 0.94 -3.44 16.41
C ALA A 262 1.25 -3.11 14.95
N SER A 263 2.49 -2.74 14.64
CA SER A 263 2.96 -2.54 13.25
C SER A 263 2.85 -3.84 12.45
N THR A 264 3.39 -4.93 13.00
CA THR A 264 3.40 -6.27 12.41
C THR A 264 1.97 -6.79 12.20
N ALA A 265 1.10 -6.58 13.19
CA ALA A 265 -0.31 -6.92 13.13
C ALA A 265 -1.07 -6.12 12.07
N THR A 266 -0.85 -4.81 11.98
CA THR A 266 -1.44 -3.98 10.93
C THR A 266 -0.96 -4.39 9.54
N MET A 267 0.32 -4.74 9.37
CA MET A 267 0.77 -5.32 8.10
C MET A 267 0.11 -6.66 7.80
N SER A 268 -0.09 -7.51 8.81
CA SER A 268 -0.80 -8.78 8.62
C SER A 268 -2.24 -8.53 8.17
N SER A 269 -2.88 -7.48 8.69
CA SER A 269 -4.22 -7.04 8.28
C SER A 269 -4.24 -6.62 6.82
N VAL A 270 -3.32 -5.73 6.41
CA VAL A 270 -3.24 -5.27 5.01
C VAL A 270 -2.96 -6.43 4.05
N ALA A 271 -2.03 -7.33 4.39
CA ALA A 271 -1.77 -8.51 3.56
C ALA A 271 -2.99 -9.43 3.45
N THR A 272 -3.74 -9.62 4.53
CA THR A 272 -4.95 -10.47 4.55
C THR A 272 -6.08 -9.85 3.73
N PHE A 273 -6.25 -8.54 3.85
CA PHE A 273 -7.12 -7.74 2.99
C PHE A 273 -6.77 -7.95 1.50
N LEU A 274 -5.50 -7.78 1.12
CA LEU A 274 -5.07 -7.94 -0.28
C LEU A 274 -5.18 -9.39 -0.76
N HIS A 275 -4.85 -10.39 0.05
CA HIS A 275 -5.03 -11.81 -0.30
C HIS A 275 -6.47 -12.16 -0.62
N SER A 276 -7.45 -11.51 0.03
CA SER A 276 -8.86 -11.67 -0.32
C SER A 276 -9.22 -11.02 -1.67
N ALA A 277 -8.49 -9.98 -2.09
CA ALA A 277 -8.66 -9.33 -3.39
C ALA A 277 -8.10 -10.16 -4.55
N VAL A 278 -7.02 -10.93 -4.32
CA VAL A 278 -6.27 -11.64 -5.37
C VAL A 278 -6.39 -13.16 -5.32
N ALA A 279 -7.36 -13.67 -4.56
CA ALA A 279 -7.55 -15.11 -4.33
C ALA A 279 -7.61 -15.89 -5.66
N GLY A 280 -6.77 -16.92 -5.78
CA GLY A 280 -6.71 -17.77 -6.97
C GLY A 280 -5.84 -17.25 -8.11
N THR A 281 -5.15 -16.12 -7.93
CA THR A 281 -4.16 -15.58 -8.88
C THR A 281 -2.74 -15.73 -8.35
N ASP A 282 -1.74 -15.54 -9.22
CA ASP A 282 -0.33 -15.56 -8.81
C ASP A 282 0.08 -14.34 -7.97
N ALA A 283 -0.74 -13.28 -7.87
CA ALA A 283 -0.49 -12.21 -6.89
C ALA A 283 -0.62 -12.70 -5.43
N ALA A 284 -1.26 -13.85 -5.20
CA ALA A 284 -1.33 -14.47 -3.88
C ALA A 284 -0.05 -15.25 -3.50
N LYS A 285 0.95 -15.34 -4.40
CA LYS A 285 2.27 -15.90 -4.10
C LYS A 285 3.01 -15.03 -3.08
N SER A 286 3.80 -15.62 -2.20
CA SER A 286 4.51 -14.89 -1.13
C SER A 286 5.39 -13.77 -1.67
N GLU A 287 6.11 -14.05 -2.76
CA GLU A 287 7.08 -13.19 -3.43
C GLU A 287 6.34 -12.02 -4.08
N THR A 288 5.28 -12.30 -4.84
CA THR A 288 4.47 -11.26 -5.48
C THR A 288 3.71 -10.42 -4.46
N MET A 289 3.15 -11.01 -3.41
CA MET A 289 2.49 -10.24 -2.35
C MET A 289 3.47 -9.35 -1.59
N LYS A 290 4.68 -9.85 -1.28
CA LYS A 290 5.75 -9.05 -0.69
C LYS A 290 6.14 -7.90 -1.62
N ALA A 291 6.28 -8.19 -2.92
CA ALA A 291 6.53 -7.19 -3.95
C ALA A 291 5.46 -6.09 -3.98
N ILE A 292 4.18 -6.48 -4.02
CA ILE A 292 3.02 -5.58 -4.03
C ILE A 292 3.03 -4.64 -2.82
N LEU A 293 3.18 -5.20 -1.62
CA LEU A 293 3.16 -4.43 -0.37
C LEU A 293 4.27 -3.38 -0.31
N MET A 294 5.48 -3.76 -0.72
CA MET A 294 6.64 -2.89 -0.63
C MET A 294 6.71 -1.89 -1.80
N ALA A 295 6.27 -2.26 -3.01
CA ALA A 295 6.11 -1.31 -4.13
C ALA A 295 5.04 -0.25 -3.80
N GLY A 296 3.96 -0.65 -3.14
CA GLY A 296 2.87 0.24 -2.70
C GLY A 296 3.26 1.20 -1.59
N ALA A 297 4.33 0.93 -0.83
CA ALA A 297 4.75 1.77 0.29
C ALA A 297 5.11 3.20 -0.14
N ILE A 298 4.74 4.17 0.69
CA ILE A 298 5.05 5.60 0.49
C ILE A 298 6.39 5.97 1.13
N LYS A 299 7.10 6.92 0.50
CA LYS A 299 8.44 7.36 0.91
C LYS A 299 8.43 8.73 1.56
N ASP A 300 7.32 9.45 1.44
CA ASP A 300 7.05 10.71 2.12
C ASP A 300 5.91 10.48 3.12
N SER A 301 6.27 10.16 4.35
CA SER A 301 5.33 10.00 5.47
C SER A 301 5.60 11.09 6.51
N PRO A 302 4.56 11.71 7.09
CA PRO A 302 4.72 12.69 8.17
C PRO A 302 5.33 12.07 9.45
N HIS A 303 5.39 10.74 9.53
CA HIS A 303 5.95 10.02 10.67
C HIS A 303 7.46 9.82 10.57
N PHE A 304 8.05 9.97 9.38
CA PHE A 304 9.46 9.70 9.17
C PHE A 304 10.34 10.72 9.89
N THR A 305 11.32 10.21 10.62
CA THR A 305 12.29 11.02 11.36
C THR A 305 13.47 11.49 10.51
N SER A 306 13.58 10.98 9.28
CA SER A 306 14.60 11.34 8.29
C SER A 306 14.10 11.06 6.88
N THR A 307 14.74 11.65 5.88
CA THR A 307 14.45 11.36 4.47
C THR A 307 14.75 9.91 4.15
N TRP A 308 13.83 9.25 3.44
CA TRP A 308 14.02 7.91 2.89
C TRP A 308 15.11 7.91 1.81
N THR A 309 16.02 6.94 1.86
CA THR A 309 17.12 6.83 0.89
C THR A 309 17.45 5.39 0.56
N HIS A 310 18.00 5.17 -0.63
CA HIS A 310 18.50 3.87 -1.07
C HIS A 310 19.65 4.05 -2.06
N THR A 311 20.36 2.96 -2.39
CA THR A 311 21.43 2.96 -3.39
C THR A 311 21.29 1.74 -4.31
N PRO A 312 22.00 1.67 -5.46
CA PRO A 312 21.92 0.52 -6.34
C PRO A 312 22.21 -0.82 -5.65
N THR A 313 23.10 -0.86 -4.67
CA THR A 313 23.47 -2.10 -3.94
C THR A 313 22.83 -2.21 -2.56
N GLN A 314 21.96 -1.28 -2.20
CA GLN A 314 21.19 -1.27 -0.96
C GLN A 314 19.78 -0.81 -1.31
N PRO A 315 18.92 -1.72 -1.77
CA PRO A 315 17.63 -1.39 -2.37
C PRO A 315 16.64 -0.77 -1.38
N LEU A 316 16.82 -1.03 -0.08
CA LEU A 316 15.95 -0.55 0.99
C LEU A 316 16.65 0.47 1.89
N ASP A 317 15.87 1.37 2.47
CA ASP A 317 16.33 2.24 3.54
C ASP A 317 16.59 1.44 4.82
N ASP A 318 17.69 1.72 5.53
CA ASP A 318 18.05 0.97 6.73
C ASP A 318 17.07 1.15 7.89
N ILE A 319 16.35 2.27 7.93
CA ILE A 319 15.39 2.61 8.99
C ILE A 319 13.97 2.26 8.54
N PHE A 320 13.58 2.65 7.33
CA PHE A 320 12.18 2.59 6.90
C PHE A 320 11.90 1.46 5.90
N GLY A 321 12.91 0.67 5.50
CA GLY A 321 12.73 -0.40 4.52
C GLY A 321 12.30 0.17 3.17
N ALA A 322 11.24 -0.39 2.59
CA ALA A 322 10.61 0.11 1.37
C ALA A 322 9.74 1.37 1.59
N GLY A 323 9.51 1.78 2.84
CA GLY A 323 8.66 2.92 3.21
C GLY A 323 7.51 2.53 4.14
N GLU A 324 6.58 3.46 4.35
CA GLU A 324 5.37 3.24 5.15
C GLU A 324 4.32 2.53 4.30
N VAL A 325 3.70 1.48 4.85
CA VAL A 325 2.63 0.75 4.16
C VAL A 325 1.51 1.69 3.72
N ASN A 326 1.07 1.51 2.48
CA ASN A 326 -0.11 2.16 1.96
C ASN A 326 -1.02 1.12 1.28
N ALA A 327 -2.18 0.88 1.89
CA ALA A 327 -3.17 -0.09 1.44
C ALA A 327 -3.88 0.34 0.15
N TYR A 328 -4.04 1.66 -0.08
CA TYR A 328 -4.57 2.19 -1.34
C TYR A 328 -3.69 1.79 -2.51
N ASN A 329 -2.42 2.22 -2.49
CA ASN A 329 -1.44 1.91 -3.52
C ASN A 329 -1.29 0.40 -3.74
N SER A 330 -1.16 -0.37 -2.66
CA SER A 330 -1.00 -1.82 -2.76
C SER A 330 -2.24 -2.48 -3.39
N TYR A 331 -3.44 -1.99 -3.08
CA TYR A 331 -4.67 -2.47 -3.70
C TYR A 331 -4.72 -2.10 -5.19
N LEU A 332 -4.37 -0.88 -5.58
CA LEU A 332 -4.31 -0.47 -6.99
C LEU A 332 -3.37 -1.35 -7.80
N ILE A 333 -2.20 -1.70 -7.25
CA ILE A 333 -1.28 -2.67 -7.89
C ILE A 333 -2.00 -4.00 -8.18
N THR A 334 -2.80 -4.52 -7.24
CA THR A 334 -3.58 -5.75 -7.49
C THR A 334 -4.61 -5.59 -8.59
N GLN A 335 -5.25 -4.42 -8.68
CA GLN A 335 -6.27 -4.12 -9.68
C GLN A 335 -5.68 -3.87 -11.08
N GLY A 336 -4.44 -3.40 -11.17
CA GLY A 336 -3.71 -3.22 -12.43
C GLY A 336 -3.49 -4.51 -13.20
N GLY A 337 -3.46 -5.65 -12.48
CA GLY A 337 -3.41 -6.99 -13.07
C GLY A 337 -2.00 -7.46 -13.43
N ARG A 338 -1.94 -8.66 -14.00
CA ARG A 338 -0.69 -9.34 -14.34
C ARG A 338 -0.19 -8.94 -15.74
N PHE A 339 1.09 -8.61 -15.84
CA PHE A 339 1.79 -8.48 -17.12
C PHE A 339 3.00 -9.40 -17.13
N THR A 340 3.17 -10.17 -18.20
CA THR A 340 4.23 -11.19 -18.31
C THR A 340 5.39 -10.62 -19.10
N GLY A 341 6.51 -10.32 -18.44
CA GLY A 341 7.74 -9.89 -19.11
C GLY A 341 8.24 -10.91 -20.14
N ASP A 342 8.93 -10.43 -21.18
CA ASP A 342 9.35 -11.21 -22.33
C ASP A 342 10.81 -10.88 -22.69
N ALA A 343 11.56 -11.87 -23.15
CA ALA A 343 13.00 -11.75 -23.39
C ALA A 343 13.37 -11.27 -24.81
N GLU A 344 12.40 -11.27 -25.74
CA GLU A 344 12.61 -10.83 -27.12
C GLU A 344 12.00 -9.46 -27.39
N VAL A 345 10.83 -9.19 -26.81
CA VAL A 345 10.08 -7.94 -27.01
C VAL A 345 9.59 -7.40 -25.67
N PRO A 346 10.02 -6.20 -25.26
CA PRO A 346 9.52 -5.57 -24.03
C PRO A 346 7.99 -5.53 -23.99
N THR A 347 7.42 -6.01 -22.88
CA THR A 347 5.96 -6.08 -22.70
C THR A 347 5.40 -4.74 -22.25
N PRO A 348 4.50 -4.07 -23.00
CA PRO A 348 3.85 -2.84 -22.53
C PRO A 348 3.04 -3.07 -21.26
N VAL A 349 3.27 -2.26 -20.24
CA VAL A 349 2.57 -2.34 -18.95
C VAL A 349 1.69 -1.12 -18.68
N ALA A 350 0.64 -1.32 -17.88
CA ALA A 350 -0.13 -0.21 -17.32
C ALA A 350 0.65 0.48 -16.17
N SER A 351 0.13 1.62 -15.70
CA SER A 351 0.73 2.39 -14.60
C SER A 351 0.90 1.56 -13.32
N HIS A 352 0.00 0.61 -13.09
CA HIS A 352 0.01 -0.31 -11.95
C HIS A 352 -0.05 -1.76 -12.45
N GLY A 353 0.65 -2.65 -11.78
CA GLY A 353 0.58 -4.07 -12.10
C GLY A 353 1.63 -4.91 -11.41
N TRP A 354 1.60 -6.20 -11.69
CA TRP A 354 2.50 -7.18 -11.10
C TRP A 354 2.84 -8.30 -12.07
N ASP A 355 3.84 -9.10 -11.72
CA ASP A 355 4.15 -10.36 -12.38
C ASP A 355 4.61 -11.44 -11.39
N TYR A 356 4.52 -12.68 -11.82
CA TYR A 356 5.12 -13.85 -11.21
C TYR A 356 5.60 -14.80 -12.29
N GLN A 357 6.90 -14.99 -12.42
CA GLN A 357 7.47 -15.89 -13.42
C GLN A 357 8.70 -16.61 -12.90
N THR A 358 9.06 -17.69 -13.58
CA THR A 358 10.39 -18.28 -13.47
C THR A 358 11.28 -17.73 -14.57
N ILE A 359 12.31 -16.97 -14.21
CA ILE A 359 13.32 -16.50 -15.17
C ILE A 359 14.36 -17.58 -15.41
N THR A 360 14.89 -17.68 -16.63
CA THR A 360 16.06 -18.51 -16.91
C THR A 360 17.32 -17.71 -16.59
N GLY A 361 18.21 -18.28 -15.78
CA GLY A 361 19.44 -17.58 -15.40
C GLY A 361 20.44 -17.39 -16.53
N GLY A 362 21.28 -16.37 -16.41
CA GLY A 362 22.39 -16.09 -17.33
C GLY A 362 22.11 -14.92 -18.27
N SER A 363 23.18 -14.37 -18.85
CA SER A 363 23.10 -13.21 -19.74
C SER A 363 22.35 -13.52 -21.03
N GLY A 364 21.52 -12.58 -21.49
CA GLY A 364 20.68 -12.71 -22.68
C GLY A 364 19.33 -13.38 -22.42
N ASN A 365 18.99 -13.64 -21.16
CA ASN A 365 17.70 -14.20 -20.74
C ASN A 365 16.89 -13.20 -19.89
N GLU A 366 17.24 -11.92 -19.96
CA GLU A 366 16.56 -10.86 -19.22
C GLU A 366 15.09 -10.77 -19.68
N LEU A 367 14.17 -10.57 -18.74
CA LEU A 367 12.76 -10.31 -19.05
C LEU A 367 12.54 -8.80 -19.09
N GLU A 368 11.91 -8.31 -20.14
CA GLU A 368 11.74 -6.88 -20.39
C GLU A 368 10.28 -6.42 -20.35
N TYR A 369 10.10 -5.23 -19.77
CA TYR A 369 8.82 -4.54 -19.62
C TYR A 369 8.97 -3.11 -20.15
N LEU A 370 7.94 -2.61 -20.80
CA LEU A 370 7.90 -1.28 -21.41
C LEU A 370 6.92 -0.38 -20.65
N PHE A 371 7.48 0.62 -19.98
CA PHE A 371 6.77 1.68 -19.27
C PHE A 371 6.67 2.91 -20.16
N SER A 372 5.52 3.58 -20.13
CA SER A 372 5.29 4.82 -20.89
C SER A 372 4.82 5.92 -19.94
N VAL A 373 5.44 7.09 -20.05
CA VAL A 373 4.96 8.34 -19.45
C VAL A 373 4.36 9.19 -20.58
N PRO A 374 3.04 9.44 -20.58
CA PRO A 374 2.39 10.19 -21.66
C PRO A 374 2.93 11.60 -21.87
N VAL A 375 2.92 12.08 -23.12
CA VAL A 375 3.28 13.47 -23.44
C VAL A 375 2.31 14.43 -22.74
N GLY A 376 2.84 15.48 -22.12
CA GLY A 376 2.06 16.44 -21.33
C GLY A 376 1.77 15.96 -19.92
N SER A 377 2.44 14.90 -19.48
CA SER A 377 2.42 14.42 -18.10
C SER A 377 3.85 14.16 -17.60
N THR A 378 3.97 14.13 -16.29
CA THR A 378 5.18 13.73 -15.57
C THR A 378 4.82 12.60 -14.62
N ALA A 379 5.61 11.52 -14.60
CA ALA A 379 5.51 10.52 -13.54
C ALA A 379 6.16 11.11 -12.28
N THR A 380 5.32 11.59 -11.36
CA THR A 380 5.74 12.17 -10.08
C THR A 380 6.44 11.11 -9.23
N GLU A 381 5.99 9.86 -9.34
CA GLU A 381 6.60 8.71 -8.71
C GLU A 381 6.56 7.46 -9.60
N LEU A 382 7.66 6.72 -9.65
CA LEU A 382 7.74 5.35 -10.16
C LEU A 382 8.41 4.48 -9.10
N SER A 383 7.68 3.51 -8.56
CA SER A 383 8.17 2.52 -7.59
C SER A 383 8.03 1.14 -8.18
N ILE A 384 9.15 0.45 -8.40
CA ILE A 384 9.21 -0.92 -8.97
C ILE A 384 9.96 -1.81 -7.98
N LEU A 385 9.32 -2.86 -7.50
CA LEU A 385 9.90 -3.77 -6.53
C LEU A 385 9.87 -5.22 -7.01
N LEU A 386 11.02 -5.87 -6.92
CA LEU A 386 11.24 -7.27 -7.24
C LEU A 386 11.59 -8.01 -5.95
N ASP A 387 10.98 -9.17 -5.71
CA ASP A 387 11.26 -10.03 -4.58
C ASP A 387 11.35 -11.49 -5.03
N TRP A 388 12.19 -12.29 -4.37
CA TRP A 388 12.28 -13.73 -4.58
C TRP A 388 12.62 -14.45 -3.28
N ASN A 389 12.18 -15.71 -3.15
CA ASN A 389 12.49 -16.49 -1.96
C ASN A 389 13.89 -17.15 -2.06
N ILE A 390 14.60 -17.26 -0.94
CA ILE A 390 15.83 -18.05 -0.87
C ILE A 390 15.52 -19.55 -0.93
N ASP A 391 16.33 -20.32 -1.66
CA ASP A 391 16.19 -21.78 -1.71
C ASP A 391 16.86 -22.44 -0.50
N ILE A 392 16.08 -23.23 0.24
CA ILE A 392 16.54 -24.02 1.37
C ILE A 392 16.27 -25.51 1.08
N PRO A 393 17.31 -26.35 0.90
CA PRO A 393 17.09 -27.78 0.75
C PRO A 393 16.51 -28.39 2.03
N SER A 394 15.76 -29.48 1.91
CA SER A 394 15.14 -30.21 3.03
C SER A 394 16.11 -30.75 4.10
N GLY A 395 17.43 -30.67 3.87
CA GLY A 395 18.45 -30.94 4.88
C GLY A 395 18.73 -29.77 5.83
N PHE A 396 18.29 -28.55 5.49
CA PHE A 396 18.42 -27.30 6.27
C PHE A 396 19.85 -26.90 6.64
N ASN A 397 20.85 -27.52 6.02
CA ASN A 397 22.28 -27.35 6.30
C ASN A 397 22.97 -26.34 5.38
N SER A 398 22.28 -25.86 4.34
CA SER A 398 22.74 -24.83 3.41
C SER A 398 21.57 -23.96 2.96
N GLN A 399 21.88 -22.92 2.18
CA GLN A 399 20.91 -22.04 1.52
C GLN A 399 21.52 -21.54 0.20
N THR A 400 20.68 -21.25 -0.79
CA THR A 400 21.11 -20.72 -2.09
C THR A 400 20.29 -19.48 -2.42
N LEU A 401 21.00 -18.36 -2.55
CA LEU A 401 20.42 -17.07 -2.94
C LEU A 401 20.69 -16.84 -4.43
N ALA A 402 19.62 -16.75 -5.23
CA ALA A 402 19.70 -16.21 -6.58
C ALA A 402 20.07 -14.72 -6.51
N ASN A 403 20.82 -14.23 -7.49
CA ASN A 403 21.23 -12.84 -7.59
C ASN A 403 20.51 -12.21 -8.78
N PHE A 404 19.49 -11.41 -8.48
CA PHE A 404 18.72 -10.67 -9.47
C PHE A 404 19.24 -9.24 -9.61
N SER A 405 18.81 -8.57 -10.67
CA SER A 405 19.00 -7.12 -10.82
C SER A 405 17.90 -6.50 -11.64
N LEU A 406 17.63 -5.22 -11.37
CA LEU A 406 16.79 -4.33 -12.16
C LEU A 406 17.65 -3.26 -12.86
N ASP A 407 17.34 -2.98 -14.12
CA ASP A 407 17.91 -1.85 -14.87
C ASP A 407 16.81 -1.18 -15.69
N LEU A 408 16.51 0.09 -15.37
CA LEU A 408 15.56 0.90 -16.12
C LEU A 408 16.32 1.79 -17.11
N LYS A 409 16.04 1.62 -18.40
CA LYS A 409 16.68 2.36 -19.50
C LYS A 409 15.70 3.28 -20.19
N ASP A 410 16.17 4.41 -20.69
CA ASP A 410 15.40 5.24 -21.61
C ASP A 410 15.36 4.65 -23.03
N SER A 411 14.58 5.29 -23.91
CA SER A 411 14.47 4.94 -25.33
C SER A 411 15.79 4.95 -26.13
N SER A 412 16.86 5.55 -25.61
CA SER A 412 18.19 5.51 -26.23
C SER A 412 19.03 4.30 -25.80
N GLY A 413 18.52 3.51 -24.85
CA GLY A 413 19.20 2.39 -24.21
C GLY A 413 20.13 2.82 -23.07
N GLN A 414 20.07 4.08 -22.64
CA GLN A 414 20.86 4.58 -21.53
C GLN A 414 20.19 4.20 -20.21
N SER A 415 20.96 3.54 -19.32
CA SER A 415 20.50 3.24 -17.96
C SER A 415 20.26 4.53 -17.18
N ILE A 416 19.06 4.62 -16.59
CA ILE A 416 18.57 5.71 -15.76
C ILE A 416 18.76 5.36 -14.27
N GLN A 417 18.37 4.14 -13.88
CA GLN A 417 18.56 3.65 -12.52
C GLN A 417 18.69 2.13 -12.50
N THR A 418 19.54 1.62 -11.62
CA THR A 418 19.78 0.20 -11.40
C THR A 418 19.60 -0.17 -9.94
N SER A 419 19.23 -1.42 -9.69
CA SER A 419 19.26 -2.07 -8.39
C SER A 419 19.86 -3.47 -8.57
N ASN A 420 20.95 -3.77 -7.86
CA ASN A 420 21.80 -4.95 -8.05
C ASN A 420 22.54 -5.38 -6.78
N SER A 421 21.84 -5.49 -5.66
CA SER A 421 22.41 -6.03 -4.43
C SER A 421 22.82 -7.49 -4.56
N ALA A 422 24.03 -7.80 -4.11
CA ALA A 422 24.53 -9.17 -4.11
C ALA A 422 24.10 -9.99 -2.87
N VAL A 423 23.45 -9.37 -1.88
CA VAL A 423 23.14 -9.99 -0.59
C VAL A 423 21.65 -10.03 -0.28
N ASP A 424 20.87 -9.15 -0.88
CA ASP A 424 19.41 -9.07 -0.69
C ASP A 424 18.66 -10.05 -1.59
N ASN A 425 17.43 -10.34 -1.21
CA ASN A 425 16.44 -11.04 -2.04
C ASN A 425 15.32 -10.12 -2.52
N VAL A 426 15.65 -8.83 -2.60
CA VAL A 426 14.77 -7.76 -3.05
C VAL A 426 15.60 -6.81 -3.91
N GLU A 427 15.00 -6.25 -4.95
CA GLU A 427 15.53 -5.11 -5.70
C GLU A 427 14.46 -4.04 -5.79
N HIS A 428 14.84 -2.76 -5.69
CA HIS A 428 13.87 -1.67 -5.65
C HIS A 428 14.37 -0.46 -6.44
N LEU A 429 13.57 -0.04 -7.41
CA LEU A 429 13.74 1.24 -8.10
C LEU A 429 12.68 2.21 -7.57
N TYR A 430 13.13 3.42 -7.24
CA TYR A 430 12.29 4.53 -6.84
C TYR A 430 12.78 5.79 -7.54
N LEU A 431 11.98 6.31 -8.47
CA LEU A 431 12.27 7.50 -9.23
C LEU A 431 11.17 8.54 -9.00
N THR A 432 11.54 9.81 -9.02
CA THR A 432 10.58 10.92 -8.99
C THR A 432 10.80 11.85 -10.16
N ASN A 433 9.74 12.49 -10.63
CA ASN A 433 9.77 13.46 -11.72
C ASN A 433 10.34 12.88 -13.03
N LEU A 434 9.94 11.66 -13.37
CA LEU A 434 10.32 11.02 -14.64
C LEU A 434 9.48 11.64 -15.76
N GLY A 435 10.16 12.26 -16.74
CA GLY A 435 9.50 12.98 -17.83
C GLY A 435 8.81 12.05 -18.85
N PRO A 436 8.11 12.64 -19.84
CA PRO A 436 7.42 11.88 -20.87
C PRO A 436 8.39 11.08 -21.74
N GLY A 437 8.03 9.84 -22.05
CA GLY A 437 8.84 8.94 -22.86
C GLY A 437 8.58 7.46 -22.60
N GLU A 438 9.30 6.64 -23.37
CA GLU A 438 9.31 5.18 -23.23
C GLU A 438 10.54 4.73 -22.45
N TYR A 439 10.33 3.81 -21.52
CA TYR A 439 11.34 3.26 -20.63
C TYR A 439 11.28 1.74 -20.61
N THR A 440 12.41 1.08 -20.77
CA THR A 440 12.49 -0.39 -20.71
C THR A 440 13.09 -0.81 -19.38
N LEU A 441 12.34 -1.59 -18.59
CA LEU A 441 12.84 -2.27 -17.40
C LEU A 441 13.34 -3.65 -17.83
N SER A 442 14.60 -3.97 -17.53
CA SER A 442 15.15 -5.33 -17.66
C SER A 442 15.26 -5.98 -16.28
N VAL A 443 14.70 -7.19 -16.13
CA VAL A 443 14.88 -8.08 -14.97
C VAL A 443 15.86 -9.18 -15.35
N ALA A 444 16.96 -9.31 -14.63
CA ALA A 444 17.97 -10.35 -14.86
C ALA A 444 18.17 -11.22 -13.62
N SER A 445 18.67 -12.44 -13.81
CA SER A 445 19.11 -13.32 -12.72
C SER A 445 20.32 -14.16 -13.13
N ASN A 446 21.18 -14.47 -12.16
CA ASN A 446 22.34 -15.35 -12.39
C ASN A 446 21.96 -16.85 -12.52
N MET A 447 20.78 -17.24 -12.05
CA MET A 447 20.31 -18.63 -12.07
C MET A 447 18.81 -18.72 -12.33
N THR A 448 18.32 -19.91 -12.68
CA THR A 448 16.88 -20.12 -12.88
C THR A 448 16.19 -20.05 -11.54
N HIS A 449 15.21 -19.16 -11.40
CA HIS A 449 14.53 -18.91 -10.14
C HIS A 449 13.20 -18.21 -10.39
N ASP A 450 12.23 -18.38 -9.50
CA ASP A 450 10.98 -17.63 -9.50
C ASP A 450 11.10 -16.29 -8.81
N PHE A 451 10.26 -15.35 -9.20
CA PHE A 451 10.23 -14.00 -8.63
C PHE A 451 8.81 -13.44 -8.66
N GLY A 452 8.55 -12.52 -7.73
CA GLY A 452 7.43 -11.58 -7.79
C GLY A 452 7.93 -10.19 -8.20
N LEU A 453 7.24 -9.54 -9.11
CA LEU A 453 7.48 -8.14 -9.50
C LEU A 453 6.20 -7.35 -9.27
N ALA A 454 6.32 -6.12 -8.80
CA ALA A 454 5.21 -5.19 -8.66
C ALA A 454 5.66 -3.76 -8.96
N TRP A 455 4.76 -2.96 -9.52
CA TRP A 455 5.05 -1.56 -9.76
C TRP A 455 3.82 -0.68 -9.61
N ARG A 456 4.09 0.59 -9.30
CA ARG A 456 3.15 1.70 -9.43
C ARG A 456 3.85 2.89 -10.06
N THR A 457 3.11 3.58 -10.92
CA THR A 457 3.48 4.84 -11.54
C THR A 457 2.36 5.81 -11.25
N SER A 458 2.68 6.89 -10.55
CA SER A 458 1.77 8.01 -10.35
C SER A 458 2.14 9.09 -11.36
N THR A 459 1.25 9.36 -12.30
CA THR A 459 1.40 10.43 -13.28
C THR A 459 0.63 11.66 -12.81
N LEU A 460 1.01 12.83 -13.29
CA LEU A 460 0.17 14.02 -13.26
C LEU A 460 0.31 14.75 -14.59
N PHE A 461 -0.76 15.33 -15.09
CA PHE A 461 -0.71 16.28 -16.19
C PHE A 461 0.13 17.49 -15.81
N ASP A 462 0.97 17.94 -16.74
CA ASP A 462 1.75 19.17 -16.58
C ASP A 462 0.83 20.40 -16.41
N PHE A 463 -0.41 20.28 -16.92
CA PHE A 463 -1.50 21.25 -16.76
C PHE A 463 -2.81 20.53 -16.45
N ALA A 464 -3.19 20.48 -15.17
CA ALA A 464 -4.48 19.94 -14.76
C ALA A 464 -5.65 20.77 -15.34
N SER A 465 -6.71 20.08 -15.76
CA SER A 465 -7.89 20.69 -16.38
C SER A 465 -9.14 19.97 -15.93
N ALA A 466 -10.20 20.70 -15.62
CA ALA A 466 -11.52 20.13 -15.35
C ALA A 466 -12.53 20.39 -16.47
N ASP A 467 -12.09 20.86 -17.64
CA ASP A 467 -12.88 20.94 -18.89
C ASP A 467 -12.86 19.56 -19.56
N PHE A 468 -13.71 18.65 -19.11
CA PHE A 468 -13.66 17.23 -19.48
C PHE A 468 -14.31 16.93 -20.83
N ASP A 469 -15.17 17.83 -21.34
CA ASP A 469 -15.75 17.69 -22.68
C ASP A 469 -15.02 18.51 -23.77
N ASP A 470 -13.91 19.16 -23.40
CA ASP A 470 -13.03 19.97 -24.23
C ASP A 470 -13.78 21.08 -25.00
N ASP A 471 -14.87 21.62 -24.42
CA ASP A 471 -15.69 22.66 -25.05
C ASP A 471 -15.23 24.10 -24.71
N GLY A 472 -14.23 24.21 -23.84
CA GLY A 472 -13.49 25.44 -23.54
C GLY A 472 -14.01 26.20 -22.33
N ASP A 473 -14.95 25.65 -21.57
CA ASP A 473 -15.33 26.15 -20.24
C ASP A 473 -15.40 25.03 -19.19
N VAL A 474 -15.54 25.42 -17.92
CA VAL A 474 -15.68 24.46 -16.80
C VAL A 474 -17.03 24.73 -16.14
N ASP A 475 -18.00 23.87 -16.43
CA ASP A 475 -19.41 24.10 -16.11
C ASP A 475 -20.13 22.87 -15.51
N GLY A 476 -21.46 22.87 -15.50
CA GLY A 476 -22.25 21.78 -14.94
C GLY A 476 -22.15 20.45 -15.71
N ARG A 477 -21.69 20.45 -16.96
CA ARG A 477 -21.44 19.25 -17.76
C ARG A 477 -20.19 18.55 -17.29
N ASP A 478 -19.12 19.28 -17.01
CA ASP A 478 -17.89 18.72 -16.45
C ASP A 478 -18.12 18.10 -15.10
N PHE A 479 -18.88 18.80 -14.23
CA PHE A 479 -19.28 18.24 -12.95
C PHE A 479 -20.02 16.90 -13.11
N LEU A 480 -20.87 16.79 -14.13
CA LEU A 480 -21.60 15.56 -14.42
C LEU A 480 -20.68 14.46 -15.01
N THR A 481 -19.63 14.82 -15.73
CA THR A 481 -18.59 13.88 -16.20
C THR A 481 -17.83 13.32 -15.00
N TRP A 482 -17.27 14.17 -14.14
CA TRP A 482 -16.62 13.74 -12.90
C TRP A 482 -17.54 12.87 -12.03
N GLN A 483 -18.80 13.29 -11.84
CA GLN A 483 -19.76 12.53 -11.02
C GLN A 483 -20.00 11.11 -11.55
N ARG A 484 -19.91 10.90 -12.87
CA ARG A 484 -20.05 9.57 -13.49
C ARG A 484 -18.77 8.76 -13.44
N GLY A 485 -17.62 9.41 -13.45
CA GLY A 485 -16.31 8.78 -13.34
C GLY A 485 -15.94 8.40 -11.90
N TYR A 486 -16.47 9.11 -10.90
CA TYR A 486 -16.09 8.96 -9.50
C TYR A 486 -16.03 7.51 -9.03
N GLY A 487 -14.89 7.13 -8.45
CA GLY A 487 -14.60 5.77 -8.00
C GLY A 487 -13.94 4.88 -9.06
N LYS A 488 -13.65 5.41 -10.26
CA LYS A 488 -12.73 4.76 -11.19
C LYS A 488 -11.32 4.81 -10.59
N LEU A 489 -10.72 3.64 -10.37
CA LEU A 489 -9.47 3.51 -9.61
C LEU A 489 -8.20 3.60 -10.45
N LEU A 490 -8.29 3.27 -11.75
CA LEU A 490 -7.15 3.14 -12.65
C LEU A 490 -7.57 3.38 -14.09
N GLY A 491 -6.65 3.94 -14.88
CA GLY A 491 -6.80 4.16 -16.31
C GLY A 491 -7.98 5.04 -16.68
N ALA A 492 -8.33 5.99 -15.81
CA ALA A 492 -9.19 7.10 -16.17
C ALA A 492 -8.50 7.95 -17.24
N ALA A 493 -9.28 8.40 -18.21
CA ALA A 493 -8.87 9.45 -19.13
C ALA A 493 -9.45 10.78 -18.65
N HIS A 494 -8.84 11.88 -19.10
CA HIS A 494 -9.36 13.24 -18.89
C HIS A 494 -10.87 13.34 -19.15
N SER A 495 -11.33 12.83 -20.30
CA SER A 495 -12.76 12.84 -20.67
C SER A 495 -13.69 11.99 -19.76
N GLU A 496 -13.15 11.25 -18.81
CA GLU A 496 -13.88 10.45 -17.84
C GLU A 496 -13.92 11.10 -16.45
N GLY A 497 -13.26 12.25 -16.26
CA GLY A 497 -13.28 13.01 -15.00
C GLY A 497 -11.94 13.11 -14.27
N ASP A 498 -10.85 12.59 -14.86
CA ASP A 498 -9.48 12.66 -14.33
C ASP A 498 -8.84 14.01 -14.70
N ALA A 499 -8.90 14.97 -13.79
CA ALA A 499 -8.47 16.34 -14.02
C ALA A 499 -6.98 16.54 -13.82
N ASP A 500 -6.36 15.75 -12.95
CA ASP A 500 -4.96 15.91 -12.57
C ASP A 500 -4.01 14.92 -13.26
N GLY A 501 -4.52 13.88 -13.91
CA GLY A 501 -3.80 12.94 -14.75
C GLY A 501 -3.15 11.78 -14.00
N ASP A 502 -3.62 11.47 -12.79
CA ASP A 502 -3.12 10.33 -12.01
C ASP A 502 -3.76 8.98 -12.39
N GLY A 503 -4.78 9.03 -13.24
CA GLY A 503 -5.46 7.87 -13.79
C GLY A 503 -6.57 7.32 -12.91
N ASP A 504 -6.97 8.01 -11.84
CA ASP A 504 -8.19 7.73 -11.10
C ASP A 504 -9.24 8.86 -11.25
N VAL A 505 -10.41 8.73 -10.61
CA VAL A 505 -11.40 9.81 -10.55
C VAL A 505 -11.90 9.94 -9.11
N ASP A 506 -11.41 10.94 -8.39
CA ASP A 506 -11.54 11.05 -6.95
C ASP A 506 -11.76 12.48 -6.42
N ALA A 507 -11.38 12.73 -5.16
CA ALA A 507 -11.52 14.03 -4.51
C ALA A 507 -10.53 15.09 -5.02
N ASP A 508 -9.37 14.71 -5.53
CA ASP A 508 -8.35 15.61 -6.05
C ASP A 508 -8.82 16.22 -7.38
N ASP A 509 -9.51 15.47 -8.23
CA ASP A 509 -10.09 15.99 -9.48
C ASP A 509 -11.17 17.03 -9.25
N ILE A 510 -12.07 16.79 -8.29
CA ILE A 510 -13.14 17.76 -8.00
C ILE A 510 -12.56 19.03 -7.36
N MET A 511 -11.39 18.96 -6.72
CA MET A 511 -10.69 20.15 -6.28
C MET A 511 -10.18 20.99 -7.47
N VAL A 512 -9.71 20.37 -8.55
CA VAL A 512 -9.38 21.07 -9.81
C VAL A 512 -10.64 21.72 -10.41
N PHE A 513 -11.75 20.99 -10.47
CA PHE A 513 -13.04 21.54 -10.91
C PHE A 513 -13.45 22.77 -10.10
N HIS A 514 -13.39 22.70 -8.76
CA HIS A 514 -13.72 23.82 -7.89
C HIS A 514 -12.84 25.05 -8.13
N ALA A 515 -11.56 24.85 -8.45
CA ALA A 515 -10.63 25.93 -8.75
C ALA A 515 -10.90 26.59 -10.10
N GLN A 516 -11.39 25.83 -11.08
CA GLN A 516 -11.54 26.29 -12.47
C GLN A 516 -12.98 26.69 -12.84
N TYR A 517 -13.99 26.29 -12.07
CA TYR A 517 -15.41 26.53 -12.36
C TYR A 517 -15.73 27.99 -12.70
N GLY A 518 -16.34 28.19 -13.87
CA GLY A 518 -16.72 29.52 -14.38
C GLY A 518 -15.55 30.40 -14.85
N SER A 519 -14.34 29.84 -14.98
CA SER A 519 -13.19 30.54 -15.58
C SER A 519 -13.32 30.57 -17.10
N PRO A 520 -13.03 31.72 -17.76
CA PRO A 520 -12.91 31.77 -19.22
C PRO A 520 -11.69 30.95 -19.70
N PRO A 521 -11.69 30.43 -20.94
CA PRO A 521 -10.66 29.52 -21.47
C PRO A 521 -9.22 30.05 -21.39
N GLU A 522 -9.00 31.37 -21.32
CA GLU A 522 -7.67 31.98 -21.28
C GLU A 522 -7.08 32.15 -19.87
N LEU A 523 -7.83 31.88 -18.79
CA LEU A 523 -7.39 32.09 -17.40
C LEU A 523 -7.10 30.80 -16.62
N ALA A 524 -7.55 29.64 -17.08
CA ALA A 524 -7.40 28.36 -16.37
C ALA A 524 -5.93 27.90 -16.25
N SER A 525 -5.10 28.12 -17.28
CA SER A 525 -3.69 27.69 -17.27
C SER A 525 -2.77 28.55 -16.37
N ALA A 526 -3.24 29.71 -15.89
CA ALA A 526 -2.45 30.66 -15.11
C ALA A 526 -2.68 30.55 -13.59
N LEU A 527 -3.72 29.82 -13.14
CA LEU A 527 -4.14 29.77 -11.74
C LEU A 527 -3.39 28.74 -10.88
N ILE A 528 -2.63 27.82 -11.49
CA ILE A 528 -1.94 26.71 -10.78
C ILE A 528 -0.53 27.12 -10.32
N PHE A 529 0.06 28.19 -10.88
CA PHE A 529 1.37 28.70 -10.46
C PHE A 529 1.28 29.71 -9.31
N ALA A 530 0.74 29.31 -8.16
CA ALA A 530 1.10 29.94 -6.89
C ALA A 530 2.51 29.47 -6.48
N VAL A 531 3.53 29.92 -7.22
CA VAL A 531 4.94 29.76 -6.85
C VAL A 531 5.12 30.38 -5.46
N PRO A 532 5.69 29.68 -4.46
CA PRO A 532 6.03 30.29 -3.18
C PRO A 532 6.93 31.50 -3.41
N GLU A 533 6.48 32.70 -3.07
CA GLU A 533 7.28 33.91 -3.30
C GLU A 533 8.66 33.75 -2.65
N PRO A 534 9.77 33.78 -3.42
CA PRO A 534 11.09 33.54 -2.86
C PRO A 534 11.53 34.74 -2.05
N SER A 535 11.38 34.71 -0.72
CA SER A 535 12.12 35.50 0.29
C SER A 535 12.48 36.97 -0.06
N THR A 536 11.72 37.64 -0.91
CA THR A 536 12.04 39.00 -1.40
C THR A 536 11.93 40.00 -0.26
N LEU A 537 11.05 39.73 0.73
CA LEU A 537 10.99 40.45 1.99
C LEU A 537 12.29 40.33 2.81
N VAL A 538 13.02 39.22 2.75
CA VAL A 538 14.32 39.05 3.45
C VAL A 538 15.42 39.85 2.76
N LEU A 539 15.42 39.92 1.42
CA LEU A 539 16.37 40.74 0.66
C LEU A 539 16.10 42.25 0.80
N VAL A 540 14.83 42.65 0.85
CA VAL A 540 14.46 44.07 1.05
C VAL A 540 14.75 44.52 2.50
N THR A 541 14.47 43.68 3.50
CA THR A 541 14.81 43.99 4.90
C THR A 541 16.32 43.97 5.16
N GLY A 542 17.06 43.01 4.57
CA GLY A 542 18.52 42.96 4.63
C GLY A 542 19.19 44.14 3.90
N GLY A 543 18.66 44.55 2.75
CA GLY A 543 19.13 45.70 1.99
C GLY A 543 18.92 47.04 2.71
N LEU A 544 17.77 47.22 3.36
CA LEU A 544 17.48 48.40 4.17
C LEU A 544 18.37 48.49 5.42
N PHE A 545 18.68 47.36 6.07
CA PHE A 545 19.63 47.32 7.20
C PHE A 545 21.06 47.68 6.77
N ALA A 546 21.53 47.19 5.62
CA ALA A 546 22.84 47.53 5.09
C ALA A 546 22.95 49.02 4.70
N PHE A 547 21.87 49.61 4.17
CA PHE A 547 21.83 51.02 3.80
C PHE A 547 21.81 51.95 5.03
N LEU A 548 21.13 51.55 6.11
CA LEU A 548 21.08 52.30 7.37
C LEU A 548 22.41 52.22 8.15
N LEU A 549 23.14 51.10 8.09
CA LEU A 549 24.45 50.96 8.71
C LEU A 549 25.56 51.73 7.99
N ARG A 550 25.44 51.96 6.67
CA ARG A 550 26.40 52.77 5.89
C ARG A 550 26.29 54.27 6.16
N ARG A 551 25.18 54.75 6.72
CA ARG A 551 24.92 56.17 7.00
C ARG A 551 25.47 56.66 8.35
N ARG A 552 26.14 55.80 9.12
CA ARG A 552 26.71 56.10 10.46
C ARG A 552 28.24 55.92 10.56
N ARG A 553 28.98 56.06 9.46
CA ARG A 553 30.44 56.23 9.50
C ARG A 553 30.85 57.52 8.83
#